data_AF-A0A850A0D3-F1
#
_entry.id   AF-A0A850A0D3-F1
#
_cell.length_a   1.000
_cell.length_b   1.000
_cell.length_c   1.000
_cell.angle_alpha   90.00
_cell.angle_beta   90.00
_cell.angle_gamma   90.00
#
_symmetry.space_group_name_H-M   'P 1'
#
loop_
_entity.id
_entity.type
_entity.pdbx_description
1 polymer ?
#
loop_
_entity_poly.entity_id
_entity_poly.type
_entity_poly.pdbx_seq_one_letter_code
_entity_poly.pdbx_strand_id
1 'polypeptide(L)'
;MHPDFLTDLERLSNTFGVSGTEDDVADLIVELLGDAVDETWRDTLGNLFALRRGESPRKLLLDAHMDEVGFLVRHIDDQGFLSIVPVGGWDERFAANEDYDLNTRLRQAGGQLIVDPAIRSAYLARDSLAALARQYARYGAWRTVTWRKHPGAMRLRHLAPAALTAALGLGLLALPLSPWPLLLILSCYLLPLMAVAALLAGRHGLTLFPTLLVAFLIIHLAWGLAFWPAWLHPPRANAHR
;
A
#
# COMPACT_ATOMS: atom_id res chain seq x y z
N MET A 1 -30.37 8.97 -14.55
CA MET A 1 -29.82 8.23 -13.39
C MET A 1 -29.69 6.79 -13.85
N HIS A 2 -28.55 6.11 -13.62
CA HIS A 2 -28.45 4.67 -13.91
C HIS A 2 -29.59 3.97 -13.15
N PRO A 3 -30.48 3.21 -13.82
CA PRO A 3 -31.70 2.69 -13.20
C PRO A 3 -31.43 1.87 -11.94
N ASP A 4 -30.25 1.23 -11.88
CA ASP A 4 -29.81 0.38 -10.78
C ASP A 4 -28.77 1.05 -9.87
N PHE A 5 -28.57 2.37 -9.95
CA PHE A 5 -27.52 3.07 -9.21
C PHE A 5 -27.51 2.76 -7.70
N LEU A 6 -28.67 2.82 -7.05
CA LEU A 6 -28.77 2.54 -5.60
C LEU A 6 -28.48 1.07 -5.30
N THR A 7 -28.91 0.16 -6.17
CA THR A 7 -28.66 -1.28 -6.08
C THR A 7 -27.17 -1.57 -6.23
N ASP A 8 -26.50 -0.98 -7.21
CA ASP A 8 -25.06 -1.16 -7.44
C ASP A 8 -24.24 -0.58 -6.29
N LEU A 9 -24.65 0.58 -5.76
CA LEU A 9 -24.02 1.21 -4.61
C LEU A 9 -24.18 0.35 -3.35
N GLU A 10 -25.36 -0.24 -3.14
CA GLU A 10 -25.63 -1.16 -2.04
C GLU A 10 -24.80 -2.44 -2.17
N ARG A 11 -24.70 -3.02 -3.36
CA ARG A 11 -23.84 -4.19 -3.63
C ARG A 11 -22.38 -3.88 -3.33
N LEU A 12 -21.85 -2.76 -3.83
CA LEU A 12 -20.47 -2.32 -3.58
C LEU A 12 -20.22 -2.08 -2.09
N SER A 13 -21.17 -1.44 -1.40
CA SER A 13 -21.04 -1.10 0.02
C SER A 13 -21.14 -2.31 0.94
N ASN A 14 -21.86 -3.35 0.53
CA ASN A 14 -22.03 -4.58 1.32
C ASN A 14 -20.96 -5.65 1.00
N THR A 15 -20.10 -5.40 0.01
CA THR A 15 -19.04 -6.33 -0.36
C THR A 15 -17.83 -6.12 0.54
N PHE A 16 -17.33 -7.22 1.11
CA PHE A 16 -16.24 -7.22 2.07
C PHE A 16 -14.89 -6.91 1.41
N GLY A 17 -14.15 -5.93 1.93
CA GLY A 17 -12.88 -5.50 1.34
C GLY A 17 -11.89 -4.88 2.33
N VAL A 18 -11.56 -5.57 3.43
CA VAL A 18 -10.55 -5.04 4.37
C VAL A 18 -9.21 -4.81 3.70
N SER A 19 -8.42 -3.87 4.22
CA SER A 19 -7.05 -3.68 3.74
C SER A 19 -6.25 -5.00 3.72
N GLY A 20 -5.90 -5.46 2.52
CA GLY A 20 -5.25 -6.73 2.22
C GLY A 20 -6.14 -7.93 1.88
N THR A 21 -7.47 -7.76 1.76
CA THR A 21 -8.44 -8.78 1.29
C THR A 21 -9.49 -8.19 0.33
N GLU A 22 -9.08 -7.33 -0.60
CA GLU A 22 -9.97 -6.56 -1.48
C GLU A 22 -10.46 -7.34 -2.72
N ASP A 23 -10.19 -8.64 -2.81
CA ASP A 23 -10.43 -9.44 -4.02
C ASP A 23 -11.90 -9.50 -4.44
N ASP A 24 -12.82 -9.60 -3.48
CA ASP A 24 -14.27 -9.68 -3.72
C ASP A 24 -14.84 -8.35 -4.21
N VAL A 25 -14.39 -7.23 -3.62
CA VAL A 25 -14.75 -5.87 -4.08
C VAL A 25 -14.24 -5.66 -5.50
N ALA A 26 -13.01 -6.08 -5.79
CA ALA A 26 -12.45 -5.99 -7.12
C ALA A 26 -13.24 -6.85 -8.13
N ASP A 27 -13.71 -8.04 -7.76
CA ASP A 27 -14.49 -8.89 -8.67
C ASP A 27 -15.87 -8.29 -8.96
N LEU A 28 -16.52 -7.75 -7.93
CA LEU A 28 -17.79 -7.04 -8.10
C LEU A 28 -17.63 -5.79 -8.96
N ILE A 29 -16.55 -5.02 -8.79
CA ILE A 29 -16.30 -3.85 -9.64
C ILE A 29 -16.12 -4.29 -11.10
N VAL A 30 -15.41 -5.38 -11.38
CA VAL A 30 -15.28 -5.91 -12.75
C VAL A 30 -16.66 -6.29 -13.31
N GLU A 31 -17.50 -6.96 -12.52
CA GLU A 31 -18.86 -7.33 -12.92
C GLU A 31 -19.72 -6.09 -13.26
N LEU A 32 -19.75 -5.11 -12.36
CA LEU A 32 -20.56 -3.89 -12.51
C LEU A 32 -20.07 -3.00 -13.66
N LEU A 33 -18.77 -2.98 -13.92
CA LEU A 33 -18.23 -2.29 -15.07
C LEU A 33 -18.65 -2.96 -16.37
N GLY A 34 -18.74 -4.30 -16.41
CA GLY A 34 -19.23 -5.05 -17.57
C GLY A 34 -18.64 -4.54 -18.90
N ASP A 35 -19.50 -4.31 -19.88
CA ASP A 35 -19.13 -3.80 -21.21
C ASP A 35 -18.87 -2.27 -21.24
N ALA A 36 -18.96 -1.59 -20.09
CA ALA A 36 -18.59 -0.18 -19.99
C ALA A 36 -17.07 0.04 -20.10
N VAL A 37 -16.26 -1.02 -20.00
CA VAL A 37 -14.81 -0.98 -20.13
C VAL A 37 -14.32 -2.02 -21.14
N ASP A 38 -13.20 -1.75 -21.80
CA ASP A 38 -12.64 -2.63 -22.83
C ASP A 38 -11.63 -3.64 -22.25
N GLU A 39 -11.01 -3.31 -21.12
CA GLU A 39 -9.96 -4.12 -20.51
C GLU A 39 -9.93 -3.92 -19.00
N THR A 40 -9.75 -5.02 -18.27
CA THR A 40 -9.52 -5.03 -16.82
C THR A 40 -8.30 -5.88 -16.48
N TRP A 41 -7.53 -5.48 -15.47
CA TRP A 41 -6.43 -6.28 -14.93
C TRP A 41 -6.18 -5.95 -13.47
N ARG A 42 -5.51 -6.87 -12.76
CA ARG A 42 -5.04 -6.67 -11.39
C ARG A 42 -3.52 -6.66 -11.33
N ASP A 43 -2.95 -5.85 -10.46
CA ASP A 43 -1.51 -5.90 -10.17
C ASP A 43 -1.18 -6.87 -9.01
N THR A 44 0.10 -7.04 -8.71
CA THR A 44 0.58 -7.94 -7.64
C THR A 44 0.17 -7.48 -6.23
N LEU A 45 -0.28 -6.23 -6.07
CA LEU A 45 -0.77 -5.66 -4.82
C LEU A 45 -2.29 -5.81 -4.67
N GLY A 46 -3.00 -6.25 -5.71
CA GLY A 46 -4.45 -6.41 -5.71
C GLY A 46 -5.21 -5.19 -6.26
N ASN A 47 -4.52 -4.15 -6.74
CA ASN A 47 -5.18 -2.98 -7.30
C ASN A 47 -5.90 -3.38 -8.61
N LEU A 48 -7.18 -3.03 -8.72
CA LEU A 48 -7.96 -3.23 -9.94
C LEU A 48 -7.79 -2.05 -10.88
N PHE A 49 -7.49 -2.36 -12.13
CA PHE A 49 -7.41 -1.41 -13.21
C PHE A 49 -8.50 -1.72 -14.23
N ALA A 50 -9.32 -0.72 -14.56
CA ALA A 50 -10.25 -0.79 -15.68
C ALA A 50 -9.92 0.30 -16.71
N LEU A 51 -10.08 -0.01 -17.99
CA LEU A 51 -9.75 0.87 -19.10
C LEU A 51 -10.91 0.92 -20.10
N ARG A 52 -11.39 2.13 -20.38
CA ARG A 52 -12.24 2.44 -21.53
C ARG A 52 -11.45 3.34 -22.49
N ARG A 53 -11.28 2.90 -23.74
CA ARG A 53 -10.61 3.59 -24.84
C ARG A 53 -11.59 4.58 -25.46
N GLY A 54 -11.21 5.85 -25.43
CA GLY A 54 -11.92 6.92 -26.14
C GLY A 54 -11.19 7.32 -27.41
N GLU A 55 -11.83 8.18 -28.21
CA GLU A 55 -11.26 8.71 -29.45
C GLU A 55 -10.25 9.85 -29.21
N SER A 56 -10.26 10.43 -28.01
CA SER A 56 -9.37 11.52 -27.63
C SER A 56 -7.98 11.01 -27.26
N PRO A 57 -6.90 11.74 -27.61
CA PRO A 57 -5.56 11.43 -27.13
C PRO A 57 -5.36 11.70 -25.62
N ARG A 58 -6.35 12.31 -24.94
CA ARG A 58 -6.32 12.57 -23.49
C ARG A 58 -6.87 11.35 -22.72
N LYS A 59 -6.25 11.05 -21.59
CA LYS A 59 -6.63 9.95 -20.69
C LYS A 59 -7.30 10.52 -19.41
N LEU A 60 -8.12 9.71 -18.73
CA LEU A 60 -8.85 10.04 -17.48
C LEU A 60 -8.80 8.86 -16.47
N LEU A 61 -8.58 9.13 -15.17
CA LEU A 61 -8.58 8.21 -14.02
C LEU A 61 -9.66 8.72 -13.14
N LEU A 62 -10.41 7.75 -12.72
CA LEU A 62 -11.20 7.79 -11.54
C LEU A 62 -10.53 6.76 -10.64
N ASP A 63 -9.92 7.22 -9.54
CA ASP A 63 -9.34 6.35 -8.52
C ASP A 63 -10.19 6.45 -7.28
N ALA A 64 -10.46 5.28 -6.74
CA ALA A 64 -11.20 5.06 -5.54
C ALA A 64 -10.55 3.87 -4.87
N HIS A 65 -10.22 4.02 -3.59
CA HIS A 65 -9.67 2.92 -2.83
C HIS A 65 -10.76 1.88 -2.59
N MET A 66 -10.42 0.59 -2.73
CA MET A 66 -11.34 -0.53 -2.48
C MET A 66 -11.37 -0.93 -1.02
N ASP A 67 -10.35 -0.51 -0.25
CA ASP A 67 -10.19 -0.90 1.14
C ASP A 67 -11.07 -0.08 2.08
N GLU A 68 -11.47 -0.73 3.16
CA GLU A 68 -12.33 -0.17 4.21
C GLU A 68 -11.74 -0.42 5.63
N VAL A 69 -12.26 0.25 6.67
CA VAL A 69 -11.73 0.24 8.06
C VAL A 69 -12.51 -0.71 9.00
N GLY A 70 -11.87 -1.46 9.91
CA GLY A 70 -12.61 -2.17 10.97
C GLY A 70 -11.85 -3.02 11.98
N PHE A 71 -12.54 -3.99 12.60
CA PHE A 71 -12.21 -4.63 13.89
C PHE A 71 -12.25 -6.17 13.89
N LEU A 72 -11.77 -6.82 14.95
CA LEU A 72 -11.59 -8.27 15.03
C LEU A 72 -12.57 -8.96 15.99
N VAL A 73 -13.31 -9.97 15.50
CA VAL A 73 -14.18 -10.83 16.35
C VAL A 73 -13.53 -12.20 16.54
N ARG A 74 -13.47 -12.67 17.79
CA ARG A 74 -12.88 -13.95 18.21
C ARG A 74 -13.91 -15.09 18.23
N HIS A 75 -15.08 -14.78 18.77
CA HIS A 75 -16.11 -15.75 19.08
C HIS A 75 -17.44 -15.01 19.12
N ILE A 76 -18.47 -15.64 18.56
CA ILE A 76 -19.86 -15.24 18.73
C ILE A 76 -20.45 -16.32 19.61
N ASP A 77 -20.90 -15.93 20.81
CA ASP A 77 -21.52 -16.90 21.72
C ASP A 77 -22.94 -17.25 21.28
N ASP A 78 -23.50 -18.27 21.93
CA ASP A 78 -24.84 -18.82 21.66
C ASP A 78 -25.98 -17.78 21.90
N GLN A 79 -25.64 -16.64 22.48
CA GLN A 79 -26.53 -15.51 22.79
C GLN A 79 -26.34 -14.34 21.80
N GLY A 80 -25.38 -14.43 20.87
CA GLY A 80 -25.12 -13.43 19.83
C GLY A 80 -24.16 -12.31 20.22
N PHE A 81 -23.41 -12.43 21.32
CA PHE A 81 -22.43 -11.43 21.72
C PHE A 81 -21.06 -11.66 21.07
N LEU A 82 -20.43 -10.57 20.65
CA LEU A 82 -19.11 -10.55 20.03
C LEU A 82 -18.01 -10.53 21.09
N SER A 83 -17.22 -11.59 21.19
CA SER A 83 -15.97 -11.59 21.95
C SER A 83 -14.86 -10.96 21.12
N ILE A 84 -14.31 -9.83 21.57
CA ILE A 84 -13.14 -9.18 20.99
C ILE A 84 -11.89 -9.71 21.71
N VAL A 85 -10.81 -10.02 20.99
CA VAL A 85 -9.59 -10.58 21.61
C VAL A 85 -8.83 -9.47 22.36
N PRO A 86 -8.56 -9.61 23.68
CA PRO A 86 -7.58 -8.77 24.35
C PRO A 86 -6.18 -9.24 23.98
N VAL A 87 -5.58 -8.64 22.94
CA VAL A 87 -4.16 -8.86 22.60
C VAL A 87 -3.23 -7.79 23.20
N GLY A 88 -3.76 -6.94 24.09
CA GLY A 88 -3.13 -5.70 24.51
C GLY A 88 -3.28 -4.60 23.44
N GLY A 89 -3.17 -3.33 23.87
CA GLY A 89 -3.31 -2.18 22.98
C GLY A 89 -2.14 -2.00 22.02
N TRP A 90 -1.96 -0.77 21.55
CA TRP A 90 -0.80 -0.37 20.76
C TRP A 90 0.48 -0.56 21.58
N ASP A 91 1.53 -1.08 20.94
CA ASP A 91 2.84 -1.14 21.57
C ASP A 91 3.49 0.24 21.48
N GLU A 92 3.49 1.00 22.58
CA GLU A 92 4.03 2.37 22.66
C GLU A 92 5.53 2.45 22.31
N ARG A 93 6.22 1.31 22.21
CA ARG A 93 7.60 1.28 21.71
C ARG A 93 7.68 1.47 20.20
N PHE A 94 6.56 1.39 19.47
CA PHE A 94 6.47 1.71 18.04
C PHE A 94 6.09 3.17 17.86
N ALA A 95 6.85 3.90 17.03
CA ALA A 95 6.49 5.26 16.58
C ALA A 95 6.08 5.32 15.09
N ALA A 96 6.03 4.14 14.44
CA ALA A 96 5.35 3.89 13.18
C ALA A 96 5.17 2.38 13.00
N ASN A 97 4.22 1.98 12.15
CA ASN A 97 3.82 0.58 11.92
C ASN A 97 3.23 -0.09 13.18
N GLU A 98 2.65 0.70 14.09
CA GLU A 98 1.99 0.19 15.29
C GLU A 98 0.80 -0.73 14.92
N ASP A 99 0.19 -0.46 13.77
CA ASP A 99 -1.00 -1.14 13.22
C ASP A 99 -0.63 -2.52 12.73
N TYR A 100 0.51 -2.62 12.06
CA TYR A 100 1.05 -3.87 11.59
C TYR A 100 1.42 -4.79 12.77
N ASP A 101 2.00 -4.23 13.84
CA ASP A 101 2.27 -4.98 15.07
C ASP A 101 0.98 -5.55 15.69
N LEU A 102 -0.02 -4.68 15.87
CA LEU A 102 -1.31 -5.06 16.46
C LEU A 102 -2.01 -6.12 15.60
N ASN A 103 -2.12 -5.89 14.29
CA ASN A 103 -2.73 -6.82 13.34
C ASN A 103 -2.04 -8.19 13.33
N THR A 104 -0.72 -8.20 13.45
CA THR A 104 0.03 -9.46 13.53
C THR A 104 -0.29 -10.21 14.81
N ARG A 105 -0.29 -9.55 15.96
CA ARG A 105 -0.65 -10.16 17.26
C ARG A 105 -2.07 -10.69 17.27
N LEU A 106 -3.02 -9.94 16.69
CA LEU A 106 -4.42 -10.34 16.56
C LEU A 106 -4.57 -11.63 15.74
N ARG A 107 -3.89 -11.71 14.59
CA ARG A 107 -3.90 -12.91 13.74
C ARG A 107 -3.25 -14.12 14.42
N GLN A 108 -2.13 -13.90 15.12
CA GLN A 108 -1.45 -14.97 15.88
C GLN A 108 -2.31 -15.52 17.03
N ALA A 109 -3.18 -14.69 17.61
CA ALA A 109 -4.15 -15.10 18.62
C ALA A 109 -5.38 -15.84 18.04
N GLY A 110 -5.39 -16.13 16.74
CA GLY A 110 -6.45 -16.87 16.06
C GLY A 110 -7.70 -16.05 15.75
N GLY A 111 -7.63 -14.72 15.87
CA GLY A 111 -8.76 -13.87 15.55
C GLY A 111 -8.84 -13.48 14.07
N GLN A 112 -10.03 -13.07 13.63
CA GLN A 112 -10.33 -12.70 12.24
C GLN A 112 -10.53 -11.18 12.09
N LEU A 113 -9.78 -10.54 11.19
CA LEU A 113 -9.88 -9.09 10.94
C LEU A 113 -11.09 -8.86 10.03
N ILE A 114 -12.06 -8.11 10.54
CA ILE A 114 -13.30 -7.76 9.86
C ILE A 114 -13.26 -6.27 9.57
N VAL A 115 -13.96 -5.83 8.55
CA VAL A 115 -14.12 -4.41 8.25
C VAL A 115 -15.56 -3.99 8.25
N ASP A 116 -15.76 -2.75 8.68
CA ASP A 116 -17.05 -2.08 8.70
C ASP A 116 -17.00 -0.82 7.80
N PRO A 117 -17.60 -0.86 6.60
CA PRO A 117 -17.62 0.26 5.65
C PRO A 117 -18.25 1.53 6.22
N ALA A 118 -19.06 1.42 7.28
CA ALA A 118 -19.66 2.56 7.94
C ALA A 118 -18.62 3.42 8.69
N ILE A 119 -17.44 2.88 8.97
CA ILE A 119 -16.36 3.61 9.65
C ILE A 119 -15.64 4.51 8.65
N ARG A 120 -15.91 5.81 8.74
CA ARG A 120 -15.23 6.85 7.95
C ARG A 120 -13.99 7.37 8.69
N SER A 121 -12.84 7.35 8.04
CA SER A 121 -11.59 7.96 8.52
C SER A 121 -11.13 9.05 7.56
N ALA A 122 -10.88 10.26 8.08
CA ALA A 122 -10.32 11.34 7.28
C ALA A 122 -8.79 11.23 7.26
N TYR A 123 -8.21 10.94 6.08
CA TYR A 123 -6.76 10.90 5.90
C TYR A 123 -6.24 12.19 5.28
N LEU A 124 -5.26 12.82 5.96
CA LEU A 124 -4.58 14.02 5.46
C LEU A 124 -3.22 13.63 4.88
N ALA A 125 -3.09 13.75 3.56
CA ALA A 125 -1.83 13.58 2.86
C ALA A 125 -0.81 14.64 3.30
N ARG A 126 0.48 14.34 3.10
CA ARG A 126 1.55 15.32 3.35
C ARG A 126 1.49 16.42 2.31
N ASP A 127 1.71 17.64 2.77
CA ASP A 127 1.69 18.87 1.98
C ASP A 127 2.98 19.10 1.16
N SER A 128 4.03 18.30 1.40
CA SER A 128 5.35 18.54 0.81
C SER A 128 6.14 17.25 0.59
N LEU A 129 6.99 17.27 -0.43
CA LEU A 129 7.90 16.17 -0.77
C LEU A 129 8.88 15.85 0.37
N ALA A 130 9.31 16.86 1.12
CA ALA A 130 10.18 16.66 2.28
C ALA A 130 9.45 15.96 3.43
N ALA A 131 8.19 16.30 3.68
CA ALA A 131 7.37 15.60 4.67
C ALA A 131 7.07 14.16 4.24
N LEU A 132 6.82 13.93 2.94
CA LEU A 132 6.68 12.58 2.37
C LEU A 132 7.96 11.74 2.56
N ALA A 133 9.13 12.31 2.25
CA ALA A 133 10.42 11.64 2.42
C ALA A 133 10.65 11.25 3.90
N ARG A 134 10.40 12.17 4.84
CA ARG A 134 10.51 11.88 6.28
C ARG A 134 9.56 10.78 6.74
N GLN A 135 8.32 10.79 6.24
CA GLN A 135 7.34 9.75 6.55
C GLN A 135 7.79 8.37 6.06
N TYR A 136 8.20 8.26 4.80
CA TYR A 136 8.62 6.98 4.23
C TYR A 136 9.96 6.48 4.76
N ALA A 137 10.89 7.38 5.08
CA ALA A 137 12.11 7.04 5.82
C ALA A 137 11.76 6.47 7.21
N ARG A 138 10.82 7.10 7.93
CA ARG A 138 10.32 6.56 9.22
C ARG A 138 9.70 5.18 9.03
N TYR A 139 8.87 4.97 8.02
CA TYR A 139 8.27 3.66 7.73
C TYR A 139 9.30 2.58 7.40
N GLY A 140 10.31 2.90 6.59
CA GLY A 140 11.42 1.99 6.26
C GLY A 140 12.25 1.61 7.50
N ALA A 141 12.61 2.60 8.32
CA ALA A 141 13.36 2.36 9.55
C ALA A 141 12.56 1.49 10.55
N TRP A 142 11.30 1.85 10.80
CA TRP A 142 10.44 1.12 11.74
C TRP A 142 10.04 -0.25 11.25
N ARG A 143 10.09 -0.51 9.93
CA ARG A 143 9.88 -1.87 9.40
C ARG A 143 10.91 -2.86 9.94
N THR A 144 12.13 -2.42 10.24
CA THR A 144 13.15 -3.29 10.83
C THR A 144 12.79 -3.73 12.25
N VAL A 145 12.05 -2.90 13.01
CA VAL A 145 11.55 -3.24 14.35
C VAL A 145 10.40 -4.23 14.23
N THR A 146 9.45 -3.95 13.33
CA THR A 146 8.35 -4.87 13.01
C THR A 146 8.87 -6.25 12.62
N TRP A 147 9.89 -6.31 11.76
CA TRP A 147 10.47 -7.58 11.33
C TRP A 147 11.07 -8.35 12.49
N ARG A 148 11.92 -7.72 13.31
CA ARG A 148 12.56 -8.40 14.44
C ARG A 148 11.54 -8.93 15.43
N LYS A 149 10.43 -8.21 15.63
CA LYS A 149 9.34 -8.65 16.51
C LYS A 149 8.48 -9.75 15.87
N HIS A 150 8.21 -9.65 14.58
CA HIS A 150 7.30 -10.52 13.83
C HIS A 150 7.91 -11.03 12.51
N PRO A 151 8.93 -11.90 12.57
CA PRO A 151 9.63 -12.33 11.35
C PRO A 151 8.72 -13.10 10.39
N GLY A 152 7.76 -13.87 10.90
CA GLY A 152 6.81 -14.65 10.09
C GLY A 152 5.69 -13.84 9.42
N ALA A 153 5.48 -12.58 9.81
CA ALA A 153 4.45 -11.73 9.19
C ALA A 153 4.95 -11.09 7.87
N MET A 154 6.27 -11.07 7.65
CA MET A 154 6.88 -10.36 6.55
C MET A 154 6.81 -11.14 5.23
N ARG A 155 6.34 -10.48 4.18
CA ARG A 155 6.39 -10.98 2.80
C ARG A 155 7.62 -10.43 2.08
N LEU A 156 8.21 -11.21 1.17
CA LEU A 156 9.38 -10.81 0.36
C LEU A 156 9.20 -9.46 -0.34
N ARG A 157 7.98 -9.15 -0.80
CA ARG A 157 7.64 -7.87 -1.44
C ARG A 157 7.96 -6.64 -0.57
N HIS A 158 7.90 -6.77 0.76
CA HIS A 158 8.20 -5.66 1.66
C HIS A 158 9.68 -5.28 1.65
N LEU A 159 10.57 -6.13 1.12
CA LEU A 159 11.99 -5.81 0.95
C LEU A 159 12.30 -5.06 -0.34
N ALA A 160 11.36 -4.97 -1.29
CA ALA A 160 11.64 -4.44 -2.62
C ALA A 160 12.33 -3.06 -2.60
N PRO A 161 11.92 -2.08 -1.78
CA PRO A 161 12.59 -0.79 -1.78
C PRO A 161 13.98 -0.82 -1.13
N ALA A 162 14.22 -1.69 -0.13
CA ALA A 162 15.58 -1.89 0.41
C ALA A 162 16.49 -2.59 -0.61
N ALA A 163 15.99 -3.65 -1.27
CA ALA A 163 16.72 -4.35 -2.31
C ALA A 163 17.12 -3.41 -3.47
N LEU A 164 16.23 -2.52 -3.87
CA LEU A 164 16.51 -1.47 -4.86
C LEU A 164 17.68 -0.58 -4.42
N THR A 165 17.67 -0.05 -3.20
CA THR A 165 18.73 0.87 -2.74
C THR A 165 20.07 0.17 -2.55
N ALA A 166 20.08 -1.09 -2.15
CA ALA A 166 21.32 -1.89 -2.13
C ALA A 166 21.84 -2.17 -3.55
N ALA A 167 20.96 -2.54 -4.49
CA ALA A 167 21.35 -2.76 -5.88
C ALA A 167 21.97 -1.49 -6.49
N LEU A 168 21.34 -0.32 -6.28
CA LEU A 168 21.89 0.97 -6.71
C LEU A 168 23.27 1.25 -6.09
N GLY A 169 23.45 0.98 -4.80
CA GLY A 169 24.75 1.12 -4.13
C GLY A 169 25.84 0.22 -4.73
N LEU A 170 25.51 -1.05 -4.97
CA LEU A 170 26.44 -1.99 -5.63
C LEU A 170 26.75 -1.58 -7.07
N GLY A 171 25.75 -1.11 -7.83
CA GLY A 171 25.94 -0.60 -9.19
C GLY A 171 26.87 0.62 -9.23
N LEU A 172 26.77 1.53 -8.26
CA LEU A 172 27.68 2.66 -8.13
C LEU A 172 29.11 2.23 -7.82
N LEU A 173 29.29 1.24 -6.93
CA LEU A 173 30.61 0.69 -6.61
C LEU A 173 31.26 -0.04 -7.79
N ALA A 174 30.45 -0.65 -8.67
CA ALA A 174 30.91 -1.34 -9.87
C ALA A 174 31.24 -0.38 -11.03
N LEU A 175 30.90 0.91 -10.93
CA LEU A 175 31.06 1.90 -12.00
C LEU A 175 32.49 1.99 -12.58
N PRO A 176 33.59 1.88 -11.79
CA PRO A 176 34.95 1.86 -12.33
C PRO A 176 35.27 0.65 -13.19
N LEU A 177 34.53 -0.46 -13.02
CA LEU A 177 34.68 -1.69 -13.79
C LEU A 177 33.77 -1.71 -15.01
N SER A 178 32.52 -1.30 -14.84
CA SER A 178 31.52 -1.27 -15.91
C SER A 178 30.29 -0.45 -15.53
N PRO A 179 29.76 0.39 -16.44
CA PRO A 179 28.50 1.10 -16.20
C PRO A 179 27.26 0.22 -16.43
N TRP A 180 27.38 -0.90 -17.15
CA TRP A 180 26.23 -1.71 -17.57
C TRP A 180 25.36 -2.24 -16.44
N PRO A 181 25.91 -2.73 -15.29
CA PRO A 181 25.07 -3.16 -14.18
C PRO A 181 24.21 -2.03 -13.61
N LEU A 182 24.77 -0.84 -13.44
CA LEU A 182 24.03 0.32 -12.94
C LEU A 182 22.95 0.76 -13.94
N LEU A 183 23.27 0.80 -15.23
CA LEU A 183 22.31 1.11 -16.28
C LEU A 183 21.17 0.10 -16.31
N LEU A 184 21.46 -1.20 -16.19
CA LEU A 184 20.43 -2.25 -16.13
C LEU A 184 19.50 -2.07 -14.92
N ILE A 185 20.05 -1.83 -13.73
CA ILE A 185 19.27 -1.60 -12.51
C ILE A 185 18.38 -0.37 -12.68
N LEU A 186 18.93 0.74 -13.18
CA LEU A 186 18.19 1.95 -13.45
C LEU A 186 17.09 1.72 -14.49
N SER A 187 17.35 0.99 -15.57
CA SER A 187 16.33 0.66 -16.58
C SER A 187 15.21 -0.22 -16.00
N CYS A 188 15.55 -1.27 -15.26
CA CYS A 188 14.57 -2.15 -14.63
C CYS A 188 13.69 -1.44 -13.60
N TYR A 189 14.17 -0.37 -12.99
CA TYR A 189 13.40 0.42 -12.03
C TYR A 189 12.64 1.59 -12.69
N LEU A 190 13.32 2.38 -13.54
CA LEU A 190 12.75 3.58 -14.13
C LEU A 190 11.70 3.27 -15.19
N LEU A 191 11.84 2.18 -15.97
CA LEU A 191 10.84 1.84 -17.00
C LEU A 191 9.46 1.50 -16.39
N PRO A 192 9.33 0.59 -15.39
CA PRO A 192 8.07 0.35 -14.72
C PRO A 192 7.55 1.58 -13.97
N LEU A 193 8.44 2.35 -13.33
CA LEU A 193 8.06 3.57 -12.62
C LEU A 193 7.48 4.61 -13.59
N MET A 194 8.10 4.79 -14.76
CA MET A 194 7.58 5.67 -15.81
C MET A 194 6.26 5.14 -16.37
N ALA A 195 6.13 3.83 -16.58
CA ALA A 195 4.89 3.22 -17.05
C ALA A 195 3.75 3.44 -16.05
N VAL A 196 3.96 3.13 -14.76
CA VAL A 196 2.96 3.33 -13.70
C VAL A 196 2.63 4.81 -13.53
N ALA A 197 3.63 5.69 -13.50
CA ALA A 197 3.39 7.13 -13.45
C ALA A 197 2.64 7.63 -14.69
N ALA A 198 2.92 7.11 -15.89
CA ALA A 198 2.22 7.48 -17.12
C ALA A 198 0.79 6.92 -17.16
N LEU A 199 0.56 5.73 -16.60
CA LEU A 199 -0.78 5.15 -16.44
C LEU A 199 -1.58 6.01 -15.46
N LEU A 200 -1.05 6.27 -14.27
CA LEU A 200 -1.73 7.06 -13.25
C LEU A 200 -1.89 8.53 -13.64
N ALA A 201 -0.91 9.17 -14.27
CA ALA A 201 -1.03 10.54 -14.77
C ALA A 201 -1.93 10.61 -15.99
N GLY A 202 -1.80 9.63 -16.90
CA GLY A 202 -2.72 9.47 -18.01
C GLY A 202 -4.12 9.49 -17.46
N ARG A 203 -4.34 8.73 -16.42
CA ARG A 203 -5.63 8.68 -15.82
C ARG A 203 -5.89 10.04 -15.04
N HIS A 204 -5.21 10.43 -13.96
CA HIS A 204 -5.63 11.53 -13.08
C HIS A 204 -5.34 12.95 -13.55
N GLY A 205 -4.66 13.09 -14.69
CA GLY A 205 -4.21 14.37 -15.22
C GLY A 205 -2.72 14.34 -15.51
N LEU A 206 -2.37 14.65 -16.76
CA LEU A 206 -0.98 14.56 -17.25
C LEU A 206 -0.01 15.47 -16.50
N THR A 207 -0.52 16.56 -15.91
CA THR A 207 0.26 17.46 -15.03
C THR A 207 0.79 16.76 -13.78
N LEU A 208 0.19 15.65 -13.38
CA LEU A 208 0.65 14.85 -12.24
C LEU A 208 1.83 13.95 -12.58
N PHE A 209 2.13 13.69 -13.85
CA PHE A 209 3.24 12.83 -14.25
C PHE A 209 4.57 13.18 -13.57
N PRO A 210 5.09 14.43 -13.63
CA PRO A 210 6.31 14.78 -12.93
C PRO A 210 6.20 14.60 -11.41
N THR A 211 5.06 14.96 -10.83
CA THR A 211 4.83 14.82 -9.39
C THR A 211 4.81 13.35 -8.95
N LEU A 212 4.17 12.47 -9.72
CA LEU A 212 4.10 11.03 -9.46
C LEU A 212 5.46 10.37 -9.60
N LEU A 213 6.24 10.73 -10.63
CA LEU A 213 7.62 10.26 -10.76
C LEU A 213 8.43 10.61 -9.53
N VAL A 214 8.41 11.88 -9.11
CA VAL A 214 9.17 12.35 -7.95
C VAL A 214 8.65 11.73 -6.66
N ALA A 215 7.34 11.63 -6.47
CA ALA A 215 6.74 11.02 -5.29
C ALA A 215 7.10 9.54 -5.18
N PHE A 216 7.00 8.76 -6.25
CA PHE A 216 7.38 7.35 -6.25
C PHE A 216 8.87 7.16 -6.02
N LEU A 217 9.73 7.96 -6.63
CA LEU A 217 11.17 7.95 -6.34
C LEU A 217 11.42 8.20 -4.85
N ILE A 218 10.81 9.23 -4.27
CA ILE A 218 10.93 9.55 -2.84
C ILE A 218 10.45 8.39 -1.97
N ILE A 219 9.28 7.82 -2.27
CA ILE A 219 8.70 6.71 -1.51
C ILE A 219 9.66 5.53 -1.45
N HIS A 220 10.18 5.08 -2.59
CA HIS A 220 11.03 3.90 -2.65
C HIS A 220 12.43 4.17 -2.08
N LEU A 221 13.03 5.31 -2.44
CA LEU A 221 14.39 5.65 -2.02
C LEU A 221 14.43 6.02 -0.53
N ALA A 222 13.53 6.85 -0.03
CA ALA A 222 13.53 7.25 1.38
C ALA A 222 13.28 6.04 2.29
N TRP A 223 12.33 5.18 1.93
CA TRP A 223 12.08 3.93 2.64
C TRP A 223 13.29 3.01 2.61
N GLY A 224 13.83 2.74 1.42
CA GLY A 224 14.94 1.80 1.22
C GLY A 224 16.25 2.25 1.86
N LEU A 225 16.56 3.55 1.79
CA LEU A 225 17.79 4.11 2.39
C LEU A 225 17.72 4.10 3.91
N ALA A 226 16.54 4.36 4.49
CA ALA A 226 16.37 4.34 5.95
C ALA A 226 16.36 2.94 6.56
N PHE A 227 16.00 1.91 5.76
CA PHE A 227 15.97 0.52 6.21
C PHE A 227 17.35 0.00 6.65
N TRP A 228 18.40 0.22 5.85
CA TRP A 228 19.73 -0.34 6.09
C TRP A 228 20.39 0.08 7.41
N PRO A 229 20.50 1.38 7.77
CA PRO A 229 21.05 1.77 9.06
C PRO A 229 20.16 1.32 10.22
N ALA A 230 18.83 1.29 10.05
CA ALA A 230 17.91 0.78 11.06
C ALA A 230 18.01 -0.75 11.27
N TRP A 231 18.44 -1.48 10.23
CA TRP A 231 18.73 -2.91 10.32
C TRP A 231 19.96 -3.21 11.17
N LEU A 232 20.90 -2.26 11.29
CA LEU A 232 22.03 -2.36 12.21
C LEU A 232 21.68 -1.78 13.58
N HIS A 233 21.01 -0.63 13.58
CA HIS A 233 20.65 0.14 14.78
C HIS A 233 19.16 0.47 14.77
N PRO A 234 18.29 -0.43 15.28
CA PRO A 234 16.85 -0.21 15.28
C PRO A 234 16.46 1.11 15.95
N PRO A 235 15.50 1.87 15.39
CA PRO A 235 14.95 3.02 16.07
C PRO A 235 14.27 2.58 17.38
N ARG A 236 14.29 3.48 18.36
CA ARG A 236 13.56 3.34 19.62
C ARG A 236 12.58 4.50 19.73
N ALA A 237 11.38 4.24 20.20
CA ALA A 237 10.46 5.32 20.53
C ALA A 237 11.07 6.06 21.72
N ASN A 238 11.05 7.39 21.67
CA ASN A 238 11.42 8.18 22.85
C ASN A 238 10.32 7.96 23.89
N ALA A 239 10.67 7.44 25.06
CA ALA A 239 9.73 7.11 26.13
C ALA A 239 8.96 8.33 26.72
N HIS A 240 9.20 9.53 26.20
CA HIS A 240 8.64 10.78 26.71
C HIS A 240 8.45 11.78 25.57
N ARG A 241 7.25 11.87 25.01
CA ARG A 241 6.63 13.11 24.49
C ARG A 241 5.12 12.97 24.54
#